data_AF-A0A8C4QPW0-F1
#
_entry.id   AF-A0A8C4QPW0-F1
#
_cell.length_a   1.000
_cell.length_b   1.000
_cell.length_c   1.000
_cell.angle_alpha   90.00
_cell.angle_beta   90.00
_cell.angle_gamma   90.00
#
_symmetry.space_group_name_H-M   'P 1'
#
loop_
_entity.id
_entity.type
_entity.pdbx_description
1 polymer ?
#
loop_
_entity_poly.entity_id
_entity_poly.type
_entity_poly.pdbx_seq_one_letter_code
_entity_poly.pdbx_strand_id
1 'polypeptide(L)'
;MMVNHCKLSKRYYTPVHSFSYNKFAVNLFRTLPPSSNPTGAEFDPEEDEPTLEAAWPHLQLVYELFLRFLESPDFLPNIGKKYIDQKFVLQLLELFDSEDPRERDFLKTTLHRIYGKFLGLRAYIRKQINNIFYRFIYETEHHNGIAELLEILGSIINGFALPLKEEHKVFLLKVLLPLHKVKSLSVYHPQLAYCVVQFLEKDSSLTEPVVLGLLKFWPKTHSPKEVLFLNELEEILDVIEPSEFMKVMEQLFRQLTKCVSSPHFQVAERALYYWNNEYIMSLVNDNASCILPIMFPALYRNSKTHWNKTIHGLIYNALKLFMEMNQKLFDECTQQYKAERHQEKQKLRDREDAWNKVDSLAKSNPEYQIFLEQEVNGTVVSMDTDTPSSEDIVLLKTVVETAVTHPKVEPKKVLMRRKSELPQDMYTMKALEAHRRAEEFLSTSPETM
;
A
#
# COMPACT_ATOMS: atom_id res chain seq x y z
N MET A 1 7.98 45.80 -5.13
CA MET A 1 8.04 46.93 -4.16
C MET A 1 7.24 46.72 -2.87
N MET A 2 6.14 45.95 -2.83
CA MET A 2 5.42 45.68 -1.56
C MET A 2 6.09 44.63 -0.64
N VAL A 3 6.90 43.72 -1.18
CA VAL A 3 7.55 42.63 -0.43
C VAL A 3 8.47 43.15 0.70
N ASN A 4 9.09 44.33 0.51
CA ASN A 4 10.03 44.91 1.48
C ASN A 4 9.38 45.91 2.46
N HIS A 5 8.08 46.19 2.37
CA HIS A 5 7.44 47.31 3.09
C HIS A 5 6.27 46.91 4.00
N CYS A 6 6.29 45.70 4.58
CA CYS A 6 5.31 45.30 5.61
C CYS A 6 5.64 45.87 7.02
N LYS A 7 5.82 47.19 7.12
CA LYS A 7 5.68 47.94 8.39
C LYS A 7 4.66 49.05 8.16
N LEU A 8 3.38 48.70 8.19
CA LEU A 8 2.28 49.63 7.96
C LEU A 8 1.67 50.07 9.29
N SER A 9 1.45 51.39 9.44
CA SER A 9 0.79 52.01 10.59
C SER A 9 -0.65 51.50 10.79
N LYS A 10 -1.12 51.41 12.05
CA LYS A 10 -2.43 50.90 12.50
C LYS A 10 -3.65 51.40 11.71
N ARG A 11 -3.53 52.53 11.01
CA ARG A 11 -4.59 53.11 10.16
C ARG A 11 -4.84 52.42 8.82
N TYR A 12 -3.89 51.65 8.28
CA TYR A 12 -3.99 51.06 6.94
C TYR A 12 -4.31 49.55 6.95
N TYR A 13 -4.57 48.95 8.11
CA TYR A 13 -4.74 47.50 8.22
C TYR A 13 -5.95 47.00 7.43
N THR A 14 -7.15 47.56 7.63
CA THR A 14 -8.38 47.03 7.00
C THR A 14 -8.37 47.05 5.46
N PRO A 15 -7.94 48.13 4.78
CA PRO A 15 -7.81 48.15 3.33
C PRO A 15 -6.73 47.20 2.81
N VAL A 16 -5.61 47.06 3.53
CA VAL A 16 -4.51 46.17 3.15
C VAL A 16 -4.91 44.70 3.31
N HIS A 17 -5.66 44.35 4.35
CA HIS A 17 -6.28 43.03 4.48
C HIS A 17 -7.15 42.71 3.26
N SER A 18 -8.15 43.56 2.95
CA SER A 18 -9.03 43.32 1.79
C SER A 18 -8.28 43.22 0.47
N PHE A 19 -7.27 44.07 0.24
CA PHE A 19 -6.47 44.05 -0.98
C PHE A 19 -5.64 42.77 -1.09
N SER A 20 -4.95 42.36 -0.02
CA SER A 20 -4.14 41.13 -0.01
C SER A 20 -4.99 39.89 -0.25
N TYR A 21 -6.19 39.78 0.36
CA TYR A 21 -7.08 38.64 0.16
C TYR A 21 -7.67 38.60 -1.25
N ASN A 22 -8.17 39.73 -1.77
CA ASN A 22 -8.72 39.78 -3.13
C ASN A 22 -7.65 39.50 -4.18
N LYS A 23 -6.42 39.99 -3.99
CA LYS A 23 -5.30 39.68 -4.88
C LYS A 23 -4.92 38.21 -4.80
N PHE A 24 -4.85 37.61 -3.62
CA PHE A 24 -4.59 36.18 -3.47
C PHE A 24 -5.67 35.34 -4.19
N ALA A 25 -6.95 35.60 -3.88
CA ALA A 25 -8.08 34.85 -4.45
C ALA A 25 -8.15 34.94 -5.98
N VAL A 26 -7.98 36.14 -6.55
CA VAL A 26 -8.06 36.34 -8.01
C VAL A 26 -6.89 35.70 -8.76
N ASN A 27 -5.71 35.62 -8.15
CA ASN A 27 -4.53 35.05 -8.82
C ASN A 27 -4.43 33.53 -8.66
N LEU A 28 -4.94 32.96 -7.55
CA LEU A 28 -4.75 31.55 -7.25
C LEU A 28 -5.97 30.68 -7.51
N PHE A 29 -7.18 31.14 -7.15
CA PHE A 29 -8.37 30.30 -7.24
C PHE A 29 -8.80 30.13 -8.69
N ARG A 30 -8.38 29.00 -9.25
CA ARG A 30 -8.62 28.56 -10.63
C ARG A 30 -8.96 27.08 -10.61
N THR A 31 -9.72 26.64 -11.60
CA THR A 31 -9.82 25.21 -11.88
C THR A 31 -8.48 24.72 -12.40
N LEU A 32 -7.98 23.62 -11.83
CA LEU A 32 -6.74 23.02 -12.28
C LEU A 32 -6.88 22.49 -13.72
N PRO A 33 -5.81 22.54 -14.53
CA PRO A 33 -5.85 21.94 -15.86
C PRO A 33 -6.10 20.43 -15.79
N PRO A 34 -6.62 19.81 -16.87
CA PRO A 34 -6.71 18.35 -16.95
C PRO A 34 -5.35 17.72 -16.70
N SER A 35 -5.34 16.56 -16.04
CA SER A 35 -4.09 15.86 -15.75
C SER A 35 -3.36 15.48 -17.03
N SER A 36 -2.05 15.69 -17.04
CA SER A 36 -1.18 15.28 -18.15
C SER A 36 -0.76 13.80 -18.04
N ASN A 37 -0.88 13.22 -16.85
CA ASN A 37 -0.45 11.86 -16.56
C ASN A 37 -1.49 10.83 -17.00
N PRO A 38 -1.06 9.68 -17.57
CA PRO A 38 -1.97 8.66 -18.01
C PRO A 38 -2.67 8.00 -16.81
N THR A 39 -3.98 7.82 -16.91
CA THR A 39 -4.76 7.13 -15.87
C THR A 39 -4.89 5.64 -16.19
N GLY A 40 -4.70 4.75 -15.21
CA GLY A 40 -4.95 3.33 -15.41
C GLY A 40 -4.39 2.43 -14.32
N ALA A 41 -4.72 1.14 -14.39
CA ALA A 41 -4.24 0.13 -13.43
C ALA A 41 -2.77 -0.26 -13.62
N GLU A 42 -2.19 0.03 -14.79
CA GLU A 42 -0.79 -0.25 -15.14
C GLU A 42 0.14 0.92 -14.82
N PHE A 43 -0.42 2.05 -14.39
CA PHE A 43 0.33 3.26 -14.13
C PHE A 43 0.75 3.35 -12.66
N ASP A 44 2.02 3.65 -12.42
CA ASP A 44 2.58 3.89 -11.11
C ASP A 44 2.76 5.40 -10.90
N PRO A 45 2.02 6.03 -9.96
CA PRO A 45 2.17 7.46 -9.66
C PRO A 45 3.57 7.91 -9.23
N GLU A 46 4.46 6.98 -8.88
CA GLU A 46 5.87 7.31 -8.63
C GLU A 46 6.66 7.63 -9.90
N GLU A 47 6.17 7.20 -11.08
CA GLU A 47 6.81 7.44 -12.38
C GLU A 47 6.33 8.75 -13.04
N ASP A 48 5.39 9.47 -12.41
CA ASP A 48 4.82 10.72 -12.91
C ASP A 48 5.89 11.79 -13.09
N GLU A 49 5.98 12.34 -14.31
CA GLU A 49 6.75 13.55 -14.53
C GLU A 49 5.92 14.75 -14.03
N PRO A 50 6.42 15.54 -13.07
CA PRO A 50 5.62 16.64 -12.52
C PRO A 50 5.44 17.74 -13.57
N THR A 51 4.19 18.03 -13.95
CA THR A 51 3.88 19.18 -14.78
C THR A 51 4.07 20.46 -13.98
N LEU A 52 5.06 21.26 -14.38
CA LEU A 52 5.34 22.54 -13.74
C LEU A 52 4.38 23.62 -14.24
N GLU A 53 3.86 24.44 -13.32
CA GLU A 53 2.97 25.55 -13.66
C GLU A 53 3.72 26.65 -14.42
N ALA A 54 3.25 27.01 -15.61
CA ALA A 54 3.91 27.98 -16.49
C ALA A 54 3.90 29.39 -15.89
N ALA A 55 2.86 29.74 -15.13
CA ALA A 55 2.74 31.02 -14.45
C ALA A 55 3.50 31.08 -13.11
N TRP A 56 4.30 30.06 -12.77
CA TRP A 56 4.97 29.94 -11.47
C TRP A 56 5.75 31.18 -11.01
N PRO A 57 6.55 31.88 -11.85
CA PRO A 57 7.29 33.07 -11.40
C PRO A 57 6.39 34.18 -10.81
N HIS A 58 5.14 34.28 -11.29
CA HIS A 58 4.16 35.21 -10.74
C HIS A 58 3.47 34.63 -9.50
N LEU A 59 3.01 33.37 -9.58
CA LEU A 59 2.28 32.72 -8.48
C LEU A 59 3.14 32.59 -7.22
N GLN A 60 4.42 32.27 -7.38
CA GLN A 60 5.39 32.21 -6.28
C GLN A 60 5.38 33.52 -5.46
N LEU A 61 5.43 34.68 -6.12
CA LEU A 61 5.42 35.98 -5.43
C LEU A 61 4.09 36.24 -4.71
N VAL A 62 2.98 35.76 -5.27
CA VAL A 62 1.65 35.87 -4.63
C VAL A 62 1.60 35.01 -3.37
N TYR A 63 2.07 33.76 -3.43
CA TYR A 63 2.16 32.87 -2.27
C TYR A 63 3.10 33.42 -1.19
N GLU A 64 4.30 33.86 -1.57
CA GLU A 64 5.27 34.44 -0.64
C GLU A 64 4.73 35.68 0.06
N LEU A 65 4.11 36.60 -0.70
CA LEU A 65 3.50 37.81 -0.14
C LEU A 65 2.40 37.46 0.88
N PHE A 66 1.54 36.50 0.55
CA PHE A 66 0.44 36.09 1.42
C PHE A 66 0.92 35.37 2.67
N LEU A 67 1.92 34.49 2.56
CA LEU A 67 2.55 33.85 3.71
C LEU A 67 3.20 34.87 4.64
N ARG A 68 4.00 35.80 4.11
CA ARG A 68 4.62 36.87 4.91
C ARG A 68 3.58 37.73 5.60
N PHE A 69 2.46 37.99 4.93
CA PHE A 69 1.33 38.70 5.51
C PHE A 69 0.68 37.93 6.67
N LEU A 70 0.43 36.63 6.51
CA LEU A 70 -0.11 35.78 7.57
C LEU A 70 0.84 35.62 8.76
N GLU A 71 2.15 35.53 8.50
CA GLU A 71 3.18 35.35 9.53
C GLU A 71 3.56 36.64 10.26
N SER A 72 3.17 37.80 9.73
CA SER A 72 3.43 39.08 10.37
C SER A 72 2.95 39.09 11.84
N PRO A 73 3.77 39.57 12.79
CA PRO A 73 3.38 39.66 14.19
C PRO A 73 2.22 40.65 14.41
N ASP A 74 2.07 41.61 13.50
CA ASP A 74 0.99 42.59 13.54
C ASP A 74 -0.33 42.09 12.93
N PHE A 75 -0.36 40.84 12.43
CA PHE A 75 -1.55 40.26 11.83
C PHE A 75 -2.66 40.09 12.87
N LEU A 76 -3.85 40.65 12.60
CA LEU A 76 -5.03 40.55 13.47
C LEU A 76 -6.05 39.54 12.93
N PRO A 77 -6.16 38.32 13.51
CA PRO A 77 -7.11 37.29 13.03
C PRO A 77 -8.57 37.76 13.05
N ASN A 78 -8.93 38.64 13.98
CA ASN A 78 -10.29 39.18 14.10
C ASN A 78 -10.73 40.02 12.90
N ILE A 79 -9.79 40.63 12.17
CA ILE A 79 -10.06 41.36 10.93
C ILE A 79 -10.03 40.38 9.76
N GLY A 80 -9.04 39.48 9.73
CA GLY A 80 -8.87 38.48 8.67
C GLY A 80 -10.04 37.51 8.53
N LYS A 81 -10.74 37.16 9.63
CA LYS A 81 -11.86 36.20 9.61
C LYS A 81 -13.06 36.65 8.78
N LYS A 82 -13.14 37.93 8.41
CA LYS A 82 -14.17 38.46 7.50
C LYS A 82 -13.92 38.08 6.03
N TYR A 83 -12.68 37.75 5.69
CA TYR A 83 -12.23 37.49 4.32
C TYR A 83 -11.78 36.03 4.15
N ILE A 84 -11.22 35.42 5.19
CA ILE A 84 -10.91 33.98 5.23
C ILE A 84 -12.12 33.28 5.86
N ASP A 85 -13.08 32.93 5.02
CA ASP A 85 -14.27 32.17 5.37
C ASP A 85 -14.17 30.71 4.92
N GLN A 86 -15.25 29.96 5.07
CA GLN A 86 -15.32 28.55 4.65
C GLN A 86 -15.15 28.37 3.14
N LYS A 87 -15.61 29.35 2.34
CA LYS A 87 -15.49 29.30 0.88
C LYS A 87 -14.02 29.48 0.47
N PHE A 88 -13.32 30.44 1.07
CA PHE A 88 -11.88 30.62 0.86
C PHE A 88 -11.10 29.35 1.17
N VAL A 89 -11.39 28.70 2.30
CA VAL A 89 -10.73 27.44 2.68
C VAL A 89 -11.02 26.32 1.69
N LEU A 90 -12.25 26.20 1.20
CA LEU A 90 -12.60 25.18 0.22
C LEU A 90 -11.82 25.36 -1.08
N GLN A 91 -11.80 26.58 -1.63
CA GLN A 91 -11.05 26.89 -2.86
C GLN A 91 -9.54 26.72 -2.67
N LEU A 92 -9.01 27.01 -1.48
CA LEU A 92 -7.61 26.74 -1.16
C LEU A 92 -7.30 25.24 -1.13
N LEU A 93 -8.21 24.43 -0.59
CA LEU A 93 -8.06 22.98 -0.52
C LEU A 93 -8.14 22.31 -1.90
N GLU A 94 -8.97 22.82 -2.81
CA GLU A 94 -9.05 22.34 -4.20
C GLU A 94 -7.72 22.46 -4.95
N LEU A 95 -6.87 23.44 -4.59
CA LEU A 95 -5.55 23.62 -5.21
C LEU A 95 -4.51 22.59 -4.78
N PHE A 96 -4.76 21.80 -3.71
CA PHE A 96 -3.82 20.75 -3.28
C PHE A 96 -3.68 19.64 -4.32
N ASP A 97 -4.58 19.54 -5.29
CA ASP A 97 -4.49 18.58 -6.38
C ASP A 97 -3.60 19.08 -7.54
N SER A 98 -2.92 20.23 -7.38
CA SER A 98 -1.95 20.75 -8.35
C SER A 98 -0.82 19.74 -8.58
N GLU A 99 -0.46 19.50 -9.85
CA GLU A 99 0.65 18.61 -10.22
C GLU A 99 2.02 19.22 -9.83
N ASP A 100 2.10 20.54 -9.66
CA ASP A 100 3.33 21.24 -9.29
C ASP A 100 3.63 21.09 -7.78
N PRO A 101 4.67 20.35 -7.38
CA PRO A 101 5.00 20.14 -5.97
C PRO A 101 5.35 21.44 -5.24
N ARG A 102 5.83 22.46 -5.97
CA ARG A 102 6.17 23.76 -5.37
C ARG A 102 4.90 24.48 -4.94
N GLU A 103 3.84 24.42 -5.74
CA GLU A 103 2.54 24.98 -5.37
C GLU A 103 1.98 24.28 -4.13
N ARG A 104 2.04 22.94 -4.09
CA ARG A 104 1.58 22.14 -2.94
C ARG A 104 2.33 22.47 -1.65
N ASP A 105 3.64 22.69 -1.69
CA ASP A 105 4.42 23.06 -0.49
C ASP A 105 4.04 24.44 0.07
N PHE A 106 3.78 25.43 -0.80
CA PHE A 106 3.25 26.73 -0.38
C PHE A 106 1.84 26.63 0.18
N LEU A 107 0.97 25.83 -0.44
CA LEU A 107 -0.38 25.56 0.05
C LEU A 107 -0.36 24.87 1.42
N LYS A 108 0.52 23.89 1.61
CA LYS A 108 0.75 23.20 2.87
C LYS A 108 1.03 24.18 4.00
N THR A 109 2.03 25.03 3.79
CA THR A 109 2.44 26.04 4.76
C THR A 109 1.31 27.05 5.02
N THR A 110 0.63 27.49 3.96
CA THR A 110 -0.46 28.47 4.05
C THR A 110 -1.63 27.93 4.86
N LEU A 111 -2.09 26.72 4.55
CA LEU A 111 -3.20 26.07 5.25
C LEU A 111 -2.85 25.80 6.71
N HIS A 112 -1.63 25.35 7.00
CA HIS A 112 -1.16 25.15 8.38
C HIS A 112 -1.21 26.46 9.19
N ARG A 113 -0.74 27.58 8.63
CA ARG A 113 -0.83 28.90 9.30
C ARG A 113 -2.27 29.34 9.52
N ILE A 114 -3.15 29.13 8.54
CA ILE A 114 -4.58 29.43 8.67
C ILE A 114 -5.20 28.58 9.80
N TYR A 115 -4.95 27.27 9.83
CA TYR A 115 -5.43 26.38 10.88
C TYR A 115 -4.98 26.81 12.28
N GLY A 116 -3.73 27.23 12.42
CA GLY A 116 -3.16 27.72 13.67
C GLY A 116 -3.85 28.99 14.16
N LYS A 117 -4.01 30.00 13.29
CA LYS A 117 -4.50 31.35 13.64
C LYS A 117 -6.03 31.46 13.73
N PHE A 118 -6.78 30.63 13.00
CA PHE A 118 -8.24 30.73 12.91
C PHE A 118 -8.94 29.54 13.57
N LEU A 119 -9.10 29.61 14.90
CA LEU A 119 -9.74 28.54 15.68
C LEU A 119 -11.14 28.15 15.18
N GLY A 120 -11.94 29.12 14.71
CA GLY A 120 -13.30 28.90 14.19
C GLY A 120 -13.35 28.11 12.87
N LEU A 121 -12.23 28.01 12.13
CA LEU A 121 -12.16 27.25 10.88
C LEU A 121 -11.63 25.83 11.07
N ARG A 122 -11.07 25.49 12.24
CA ARG A 122 -10.42 24.19 12.48
C ARG A 122 -11.33 23.00 12.21
N ALA A 123 -12.55 23.04 12.72
CA ALA A 123 -13.53 21.97 12.52
C ALA A 123 -13.90 21.81 11.04
N TYR A 124 -14.05 22.93 10.33
CA TYR A 124 -14.36 22.94 8.90
C TYR A 124 -13.19 22.39 8.07
N ILE A 125 -11.96 22.83 8.33
CA ILE A 125 -10.75 22.34 7.64
C ILE A 125 -10.63 20.82 7.81
N ARG A 126 -10.73 20.30 9.05
CA ARG A 126 -10.67 18.85 9.29
C ARG A 126 -11.76 18.09 8.54
N LYS A 127 -12.99 18.62 8.56
CA LYS A 127 -14.11 18.00 7.83
C LYS A 127 -13.86 17.96 6.32
N GLN A 128 -13.32 19.03 5.74
CA GLN A 128 -13.06 19.06 4.29
C GLN A 128 -11.88 18.17 3.90
N ILE A 129 -10.81 18.13 4.70
CA ILE A 129 -9.71 17.17 4.47
C ILE A 129 -10.25 15.73 4.54
N ASN A 130 -11.14 15.42 5.49
CA ASN A 130 -11.78 14.10 5.56
C ASN A 130 -12.58 13.78 4.28
N ASN A 131 -13.33 14.74 3.74
CA ASN A 131 -14.08 14.55 2.50
C ASN A 131 -13.14 14.25 1.31
N ILE A 132 -12.01 14.97 1.22
CA ILE A 132 -10.97 14.71 0.21
C ILE A 132 -10.44 13.29 0.36
N PHE A 133 -10.09 12.87 1.57
CA PHE A 133 -9.62 11.51 1.83
C PHE A 133 -10.69 10.45 1.53
N TYR A 134 -11.96 10.68 1.86
CA TYR A 134 -13.02 9.74 1.50
C TYR A 134 -13.18 9.59 -0.01
N ARG A 135 -13.18 10.69 -0.75
CA ARG A 135 -13.21 10.67 -2.22
C ARG A 135 -11.99 9.95 -2.79
N PHE A 136 -10.81 10.23 -2.26
CA PHE A 136 -9.56 9.57 -2.67
C PHE A 136 -9.60 8.06 -2.41
N ILE A 137 -10.01 7.62 -1.23
CA ILE A 137 -10.00 6.20 -0.84
C ILE A 137 -11.07 5.37 -1.56
N TYR A 138 -12.26 5.95 -1.78
CA TYR A 138 -13.45 5.18 -2.18
C TYR A 138 -13.98 5.50 -3.57
N GLU A 139 -13.58 6.61 -4.18
CA GLU A 139 -14.11 7.04 -5.49
C GLU A 139 -13.03 7.13 -6.57
N THR A 140 -11.97 7.91 -6.35
CA THR A 140 -11.04 8.27 -7.43
C THR A 140 -9.71 7.53 -7.42
N GLU A 141 -9.21 7.12 -6.24
CA GLU A 141 -7.85 6.60 -6.03
C GLU A 141 -6.71 7.48 -6.59
N HIS A 142 -7.02 8.75 -6.89
CA HIS A 142 -6.08 9.73 -7.45
C HIS A 142 -6.31 11.09 -6.79
N HIS A 143 -5.21 11.66 -6.26
CA HIS A 143 -5.11 13.02 -5.73
C HIS A 143 -3.63 13.33 -5.43
N ASN A 144 -3.09 14.44 -5.92
CA ASN A 144 -1.65 14.74 -5.85
C ASN A 144 -1.17 15.21 -4.47
N GLY A 145 -2.04 15.87 -3.69
CA GLY A 145 -1.68 16.51 -2.41
C GLY A 145 -1.89 15.69 -1.13
N ILE A 146 -1.99 14.36 -1.20
CA ILE A 146 -2.30 13.55 -0.01
C ILE A 146 -1.17 13.60 1.02
N ALA A 147 0.09 13.54 0.57
CA ALA A 147 1.27 13.62 1.44
C ALA A 147 1.31 14.94 2.21
N GLU A 148 1.12 16.06 1.54
CA GLU A 148 1.16 17.40 2.14
C GLU A 148 0.01 17.62 3.12
N LEU A 149 -1.19 17.10 2.81
CA LEU A 149 -2.31 17.15 3.75
C LEU A 149 -2.03 16.31 5.01
N LEU A 150 -1.39 15.15 4.88
CA LEU A 150 -0.98 14.31 6.00
C LEU A 150 0.11 14.98 6.85
N GLU A 151 1.08 15.69 6.25
CA GLU A 151 2.07 16.46 7.03
C GLU A 151 1.41 17.50 7.95
N ILE A 152 0.42 18.23 7.43
CA ILE A 152 -0.35 19.20 8.23
C ILE A 152 -1.08 18.48 9.36
N LEU A 153 -1.74 17.36 9.03
CA LEU A 153 -2.46 16.57 10.01
C LEU A 153 -1.54 16.00 11.10
N GLY A 154 -0.34 15.54 10.77
CA GLY A 154 0.65 15.08 11.74
C GLY A 154 0.98 16.16 12.77
N SER A 155 1.19 17.41 12.31
CA SER A 155 1.39 18.55 13.21
C SER A 155 0.14 18.85 14.06
N ILE A 156 -1.05 18.75 13.48
CA ILE A 156 -2.32 18.94 14.19
C ILE A 156 -2.52 17.87 15.28
N ILE A 157 -2.25 16.60 14.98
CA ILE A 157 -2.40 15.45 15.87
C ILE A 157 -1.46 15.60 17.08
N ASN A 158 -0.21 16.01 16.83
CA ASN A 158 0.73 16.28 17.91
C ASN A 158 0.21 17.36 18.89
N GLY A 159 -0.56 18.33 18.39
CA GLY A 159 -1.20 19.38 19.18
C GLY A 159 -2.53 19.00 19.85
N PHE A 160 -2.99 17.76 19.77
CA PHE A 160 -4.23 17.34 20.43
C PHE A 160 -4.11 17.38 21.96
N ALA A 161 -5.18 17.85 22.60
CA ALA A 161 -5.31 17.83 24.04
C ALA A 161 -5.71 16.42 24.51
N LEU A 162 -5.19 16.02 25.67
CA LEU A 162 -5.59 14.81 26.36
C LEU A 162 -6.70 15.12 27.38
N PRO A 163 -7.72 14.26 27.55
CA PRO A 163 -7.95 13.01 26.80
C PRO A 163 -8.36 13.27 25.33
N LEU A 164 -7.99 12.35 24.44
CA LEU A 164 -8.35 12.43 23.03
C LEU A 164 -9.88 12.43 22.87
N LYS A 165 -10.39 13.32 22.03
CA LYS A 165 -11.81 13.37 21.68
C LYS A 165 -12.21 12.18 20.80
N GLU A 166 -13.44 11.73 20.95
CA GLU A 166 -13.99 10.62 20.17
C GLU A 166 -13.95 10.88 18.65
N GLU A 167 -14.18 12.13 18.22
CA GLU A 167 -14.04 12.52 16.80
C GLU A 167 -12.64 12.23 16.23
N HIS A 168 -11.58 12.30 17.06
CA HIS A 168 -10.20 12.03 16.64
C HIS A 168 -9.92 10.52 16.57
N LYS A 169 -10.50 9.74 17.49
CA LYS A 169 -10.43 8.27 17.45
C LYS A 169 -11.13 7.73 16.20
N VAL A 170 -12.32 8.25 15.89
CA VAL A 170 -13.05 7.93 14.65
C VAL A 170 -12.23 8.32 13.42
N PHE A 171 -11.58 9.48 13.42
CA PHE A 171 -10.72 9.91 12.32
C PHE A 171 -9.56 8.93 12.06
N LEU A 172 -8.86 8.49 13.10
CA LEU A 172 -7.81 7.46 12.99
C LEU A 172 -8.36 6.17 12.37
N LEU A 173 -9.44 5.62 12.93
CA LEU A 173 -9.94 4.29 12.54
C LEU A 173 -10.69 4.27 11.20
N LYS A 174 -11.36 5.36 10.83
CA LYS A 174 -12.23 5.43 9.64
C LYS A 174 -11.62 6.18 8.46
N VAL A 175 -10.56 6.96 8.67
CA VAL A 175 -9.91 7.74 7.61
C VAL A 175 -8.45 7.35 7.46
N LEU A 176 -7.63 7.46 8.52
CA LEU A 176 -6.20 7.16 8.41
C LEU A 176 -5.91 5.68 8.13
N LEU A 177 -6.56 4.75 8.84
CA LEU A 177 -6.33 3.32 8.59
C LEU A 177 -6.74 2.91 7.16
N PRO A 178 -7.91 3.28 6.63
CA PRO A 178 -8.26 2.94 5.25
C PRO A 178 -7.38 3.56 4.16
N LEU A 179 -6.62 4.65 4.43
CA LEU A 179 -5.65 5.19 3.47
C LEU A 179 -4.57 4.15 3.07
N HIS A 180 -4.29 3.17 3.93
CA HIS A 180 -3.37 2.08 3.61
C HIS A 180 -3.88 1.14 2.52
N LYS A 181 -5.17 1.20 2.16
CA LYS A 181 -5.75 0.33 1.14
C LYS A 181 -5.35 0.73 -0.28
N VAL A 182 -5.16 2.02 -0.53
CA VAL A 182 -4.93 2.56 -1.89
C VAL A 182 -3.60 2.05 -2.46
N LYS A 183 -3.52 1.90 -3.78
CA LYS A 183 -2.35 1.34 -4.46
C LYS A 183 -1.12 2.24 -4.36
N SER A 184 -1.32 3.54 -4.59
CA SER A 184 -0.31 4.61 -4.54
C SER A 184 0.14 4.99 -3.12
N LEU A 185 0.08 4.06 -2.17
CA LEU A 185 0.43 4.28 -0.77
C LEU A 185 1.86 4.80 -0.60
N SER A 186 2.79 4.32 -1.43
CA SER A 186 4.21 4.64 -1.32
C SER A 186 4.54 6.13 -1.42
N VAL A 187 3.72 6.90 -2.16
CA VAL A 187 3.86 8.36 -2.32
C VAL A 187 3.67 9.12 -1.00
N TYR A 188 2.82 8.63 -0.10
CA TYR A 188 2.44 9.33 1.14
C TYR A 188 2.61 8.49 2.42
N HIS A 189 3.18 7.29 2.29
CA HIS A 189 3.33 6.35 3.40
C HIS A 189 4.10 6.92 4.59
N PRO A 190 5.28 7.58 4.42
CA PRO A 190 6.02 8.12 5.56
C PRO A 190 5.20 9.10 6.40
N GLN A 191 4.41 9.95 5.74
CA GLN A 191 3.56 10.95 6.40
C GLN A 191 2.37 10.28 7.10
N LEU A 192 1.83 9.21 6.53
CA LEU A 192 0.74 8.43 7.12
C LEU A 192 1.20 7.66 8.36
N ALA A 193 2.31 6.94 8.26
CA ALA A 193 2.93 6.21 9.36
C ALA A 193 3.23 7.15 10.53
N TYR A 194 3.82 8.32 10.25
CA TYR A 194 4.02 9.37 11.25
C TYR A 194 2.69 9.75 11.94
N CYS A 195 1.62 10.01 11.19
CA CYS A 195 0.33 10.34 11.78
C CYS A 195 -0.21 9.22 12.70
N VAL A 196 -0.05 7.95 12.31
CA VAL A 196 -0.49 6.79 13.10
C VAL A 196 0.32 6.68 14.39
N VAL A 197 1.66 6.73 14.32
CA VAL A 197 2.55 6.67 15.49
C VAL A 197 2.24 7.82 16.46
N GLN A 198 2.07 9.05 15.96
CA GLN A 198 1.69 10.19 16.80
C GLN A 198 0.37 9.99 17.55
N PHE A 199 -0.59 9.24 16.98
CA PHE A 199 -1.83 8.89 17.69
C PHE A 199 -1.58 7.90 18.83
N LEU A 200 -0.72 6.91 18.61
CA LEU A 200 -0.41 5.89 19.60
C LEU A 200 0.40 6.45 20.76
N GLU A 201 1.33 7.38 20.51
CA GLU A 201 2.05 8.10 21.57
C GLU A 201 1.11 8.92 22.48
N LYS A 202 -0.04 9.38 21.95
CA LYS A 202 -1.02 10.16 22.72
C LYS A 202 -1.98 9.29 23.53
N ASP A 203 -2.34 8.11 23.01
CA ASP A 203 -3.27 7.18 23.65
C ASP A 203 -2.96 5.75 23.21
N SER A 204 -2.18 5.04 24.03
CA SER A 204 -1.72 3.67 23.76
C SER A 204 -2.86 2.65 23.66
N SER A 205 -4.04 2.94 24.21
CA SER A 205 -5.23 2.07 24.10
C SER A 205 -5.73 1.88 22.66
N LEU A 206 -5.30 2.75 21.74
CA LEU A 206 -5.61 2.66 20.31
C LEU A 206 -4.72 1.68 19.55
N THR A 207 -3.68 1.13 20.18
CA THR A 207 -2.71 0.26 19.50
C THR A 207 -3.33 -1.03 18.99
N GLU A 208 -4.13 -1.71 19.81
CA GLU A 208 -4.81 -2.94 19.42
C GLU A 208 -5.66 -2.77 18.14
N PRO A 209 -6.64 -1.83 18.06
CA PRO A 209 -7.44 -1.67 16.86
C PRO A 209 -6.64 -1.19 15.64
N VAL A 210 -5.55 -0.44 15.84
CA VAL A 210 -4.64 -0.01 14.76
C VAL A 210 -3.89 -1.20 14.16
N VAL A 211 -3.20 -1.99 14.99
CA VAL A 211 -2.44 -3.16 14.53
C VAL A 211 -3.37 -4.18 13.86
N LEU A 212 -4.53 -4.47 14.46
CA LEU A 212 -5.53 -5.36 13.85
C LEU A 212 -6.07 -4.79 12.53
N GLY A 213 -6.23 -3.47 12.42
CA GLY A 213 -6.60 -2.78 11.19
C GLY A 213 -5.56 -2.93 10.08
N LEU A 214 -4.27 -2.75 10.39
CA LEU A 214 -3.17 -2.97 9.45
C LEU A 214 -3.09 -4.43 9.01
N LEU A 215 -3.19 -5.38 9.95
CA LEU A 215 -3.22 -6.81 9.63
C LEU A 215 -4.41 -7.19 8.74
N LYS A 216 -5.57 -6.53 8.91
CA LYS A 216 -6.73 -6.72 8.04
C LYS A 216 -6.49 -6.20 6.62
N PHE A 217 -5.78 -5.09 6.47
CA PHE A 217 -5.45 -4.50 5.16
C PHE A 217 -4.14 -5.01 4.55
N TRP A 218 -3.55 -6.06 5.14
CA TRP A 218 -2.25 -6.58 4.73
C TRP A 218 -2.18 -6.89 3.22
N PRO A 219 -1.23 -6.30 2.47
CA PRO A 219 -1.09 -6.53 1.03
C PRO A 219 -0.80 -8.00 0.72
N LYS A 220 -1.55 -8.60 -0.22
CA LYS A 220 -1.35 -10.01 -0.64
C LYS A 220 -0.71 -10.16 -2.02
N THR A 221 -0.75 -9.11 -2.84
CA THR A 221 -0.33 -9.13 -4.24
C THR A 221 0.68 -8.01 -4.59
N HIS A 222 1.07 -7.19 -3.61
CA HIS A 222 1.92 -6.01 -3.83
C HIS A 222 3.10 -5.98 -2.86
N SER A 223 4.20 -6.63 -3.22
CA SER A 223 5.38 -6.81 -2.35
C SER A 223 6.00 -5.49 -1.84
N PRO A 224 6.16 -4.41 -2.64
CA PRO A 224 6.65 -3.13 -2.12
C PRO A 224 5.80 -2.58 -0.97
N LYS A 225 4.47 -2.77 -1.06
CA LYS A 225 3.53 -2.31 -0.05
C LYS A 225 3.58 -3.17 1.20
N GLU A 226 3.84 -4.47 1.05
CA GLU A 226 4.13 -5.34 2.19
C GLU A 226 5.40 -4.90 2.94
N VAL A 227 6.44 -4.46 2.23
CA VAL A 227 7.64 -3.87 2.85
C VAL A 227 7.31 -2.58 3.60
N LEU A 228 6.48 -1.70 3.03
CA LEU A 228 6.01 -0.49 3.72
C LEU A 228 5.23 -0.80 5.00
N PHE A 229 4.29 -1.76 4.97
CA PHE A 229 3.57 -2.20 6.17
C PHE A 229 4.52 -2.79 7.23
N LEU A 230 5.55 -3.52 6.82
CA LEU A 230 6.59 -3.99 7.76
C LEU A 230 7.43 -2.84 8.32
N ASN A 231 7.67 -1.76 7.58
CA ASN A 231 8.29 -0.56 8.12
C ASN A 231 7.43 0.09 9.20
N GLU A 232 6.18 0.39 8.86
CA GLU A 232 5.25 1.04 9.79
C GLU A 232 4.99 0.20 11.04
N LEU A 233 4.85 -1.12 10.91
CA LEU A 233 4.68 -1.99 12.07
C LEU A 233 5.90 -1.98 13.00
N GLU A 234 7.12 -1.85 12.48
CA GLU A 234 8.30 -1.71 13.36
C GLU A 234 8.25 -0.40 14.13
N GLU A 235 7.93 0.72 13.47
CA GLU A 235 7.79 2.03 14.14
C GLU A 235 6.67 2.01 15.21
N ILE A 236 5.57 1.31 14.95
CA ILE A 236 4.49 1.11 15.93
C ILE A 236 4.98 0.25 17.11
N LEU A 237 5.76 -0.79 16.84
CA LEU A 237 6.32 -1.65 17.89
C LEU A 237 7.38 -0.95 18.72
N ASP A 238 8.05 0.09 18.23
CA ASP A 238 8.99 0.89 19.01
C ASP A 238 8.31 1.72 20.10
N VAL A 239 7.04 2.07 19.91
CA VAL A 239 6.24 2.88 20.87
C VAL A 239 5.19 2.07 21.64
N ILE A 240 5.03 0.77 21.36
CA ILE A 240 4.01 -0.07 21.98
C ILE A 240 4.32 -0.32 23.46
N GLU A 241 3.30 -0.26 24.32
CA GLU A 241 3.42 -0.70 25.71
C GLU A 241 3.35 -2.24 25.81
N PRO A 242 4.09 -2.89 26.73
CA PRO A 242 4.04 -4.35 26.89
C PRO A 242 2.64 -4.93 27.14
N SER A 243 1.78 -4.18 27.85
CA SER A 243 0.37 -4.51 28.10
C SER A 243 -0.46 -4.62 26.83
N GLU A 244 -0.25 -3.70 25.89
CA GLU A 244 -0.93 -3.65 24.60
C GLU A 244 -0.34 -4.68 23.62
N PHE A 245 0.99 -4.89 23.66
CA PHE A 245 1.68 -5.90 22.86
C PHE A 245 1.11 -7.31 23.08
N MET A 246 0.86 -7.69 24.34
CA MET A 246 0.28 -9.00 24.67
C MET A 246 -1.07 -9.28 23.98
N LYS A 247 -1.86 -8.24 23.67
CA LYS A 247 -3.17 -8.39 23.02
C LYS A 247 -3.03 -8.73 21.53
N VAL A 248 -1.97 -8.27 20.88
CA VAL A 248 -1.79 -8.36 19.41
C VAL A 248 -0.70 -9.34 18.99
N MET A 249 0.21 -9.72 19.89
CA MET A 249 1.43 -10.49 19.57
C MET A 249 1.15 -11.77 18.77
N GLU A 250 0.11 -12.54 19.12
CA GLU A 250 -0.18 -13.77 18.40
C GLU A 250 -0.53 -13.53 16.93
N GLN A 251 -1.39 -12.54 16.66
CA GLN A 251 -1.86 -12.25 15.30
C GLN A 251 -0.74 -11.61 14.46
N LEU A 252 0.02 -10.72 15.09
CA LEU A 252 1.19 -10.07 14.50
C LEU A 252 2.24 -11.11 14.10
N PHE A 253 2.66 -11.99 15.02
CA PHE A 253 3.71 -12.96 14.72
C PHE A 253 3.24 -14.06 13.77
N ARG A 254 1.95 -14.40 13.74
CA ARG A 254 1.40 -15.26 12.66
C ARG A 254 1.52 -14.62 11.29
N GLN A 255 1.41 -13.29 11.18
CA GLN A 255 1.63 -12.58 9.92
C GLN A 255 3.14 -12.48 9.61
N LEU A 256 3.98 -12.13 10.57
CA LEU A 256 5.45 -12.13 10.40
C LEU A 256 6.00 -13.50 9.97
N THR A 257 5.45 -14.59 10.50
CA THR A 257 5.77 -15.97 10.09
C THR A 257 5.60 -16.18 8.58
N LYS A 258 4.54 -15.59 8.00
CA LYS A 258 4.27 -15.65 6.56
C LYS A 258 5.26 -14.78 5.79
N CYS A 259 5.57 -13.57 6.29
CA CYS A 259 6.51 -12.66 5.65
C CYS A 259 7.93 -13.23 5.62
N VAL A 260 8.40 -13.85 6.71
CA VAL A 260 9.69 -14.57 6.78
C VAL A 260 9.71 -15.78 5.85
N SER A 261 8.56 -16.39 5.60
CA SER A 261 8.41 -17.48 4.62
C SER A 261 8.13 -17.02 3.20
N SER A 262 8.12 -15.71 2.95
CA SER A 262 7.87 -15.17 1.63
C SER A 262 9.01 -15.57 0.68
N PRO A 263 8.71 -16.03 -0.54
CA PRO A 263 9.73 -16.24 -1.56
C PRO A 263 10.33 -14.91 -2.05
N HIS A 264 9.66 -13.79 -1.79
CA HIS A 264 10.12 -12.46 -2.17
C HIS A 264 11.18 -11.96 -1.18
N PHE A 265 12.43 -11.88 -1.63
CA PHE A 265 13.55 -11.65 -0.72
C PHE A 265 13.44 -10.34 0.07
N GLN A 266 12.98 -9.23 -0.52
CA GLN A 266 12.87 -7.95 0.20
C GLN A 266 11.86 -8.01 1.36
N VAL A 267 10.80 -8.82 1.23
CA VAL A 267 9.79 -9.00 2.28
C VAL A 267 10.38 -9.84 3.41
N ALA A 268 11.00 -10.96 3.07
CA ALA A 268 11.62 -11.85 4.06
C ALA A 268 12.79 -11.17 4.80
N GLU A 269 13.64 -10.46 4.06
CA GLU A 269 14.74 -9.65 4.60
C GLU A 269 14.20 -8.60 5.57
N ARG A 270 13.21 -7.81 5.14
CA ARG A 270 12.64 -6.76 5.97
C ARG A 270 12.00 -7.28 7.24
N ALA A 271 11.30 -8.40 7.17
CA ALA A 271 10.73 -9.05 8.35
C ALA A 271 11.82 -9.57 9.29
N LEU A 272 12.88 -10.20 8.75
CA LEU A 272 14.00 -10.71 9.54
C LEU A 272 14.84 -9.61 10.20
N TYR A 273 14.78 -8.37 9.70
CA TYR A 273 15.43 -7.23 10.35
C TYR A 273 14.83 -6.86 11.71
N TYR A 274 13.61 -7.29 12.03
CA TYR A 274 13.00 -7.04 13.35
C TYR A 274 13.83 -7.61 14.51
N TRP A 275 14.60 -8.68 14.27
CA TRP A 275 15.47 -9.28 15.27
C TRP A 275 16.71 -8.43 15.59
N ASN A 276 16.98 -7.38 14.83
CA ASN A 276 18.06 -6.44 15.14
C ASN A 276 17.58 -5.29 16.04
N ASN A 277 16.27 -5.14 16.22
CA ASN A 277 15.69 -4.11 17.08
C ASN A 277 15.68 -4.61 18.54
N GLU A 278 16.44 -3.93 19.40
CA GLU A 278 16.62 -4.32 20.81
C GLU A 278 15.30 -4.31 21.58
N TYR A 279 14.43 -3.34 21.31
CA TYR A 279 13.15 -3.23 22.02
C TYR A 279 12.20 -4.36 21.62
N ILE A 280 12.05 -4.62 20.32
CA ILE A 280 11.27 -5.76 19.83
C ILE A 280 11.83 -7.07 20.40
N MET A 281 13.15 -7.25 20.42
CA MET A 281 13.79 -8.42 21.00
C MET A 281 13.48 -8.59 22.49
N SER A 282 13.41 -7.51 23.25
CA SER A 282 13.02 -7.55 24.66
C SER A 282 11.57 -8.01 24.86
N LEU A 283 10.63 -7.48 24.06
CA LEU A 283 9.22 -7.88 24.08
C LEU A 283 9.04 -9.36 23.70
N VAL A 284 9.82 -9.83 22.72
CA VAL A 284 9.84 -11.24 22.31
C VAL A 284 10.40 -12.14 23.41
N ASN A 285 11.42 -11.68 24.14
CA ASN A 285 12.02 -12.44 25.24
C ASN A 285 11.02 -12.69 26.37
N ASP A 286 10.30 -11.64 26.78
CA ASP A 286 9.32 -11.74 27.86
C ASP A 286 8.11 -12.62 27.49
N ASN A 287 7.82 -12.75 26.19
CA ASN A 287 6.69 -13.51 25.66
C ASN A 287 7.11 -14.75 24.84
N ALA A 288 8.33 -15.25 25.05
CA ALA A 288 8.93 -16.31 24.23
C ALA A 288 8.11 -17.61 24.21
N SER A 289 7.42 -17.93 25.32
CA SER A 289 6.54 -19.11 25.45
C SER A 289 5.42 -19.16 24.41
N CYS A 290 4.92 -18.00 23.98
CA CYS A 290 3.87 -17.87 22.97
C CYS A 290 4.45 -17.67 21.57
N ILE A 291 5.48 -16.81 21.45
CA ILE A 291 6.00 -16.38 20.15
C ILE A 291 6.87 -17.45 19.48
N LEU A 292 7.72 -18.15 20.26
CA LEU A 292 8.66 -19.11 19.70
C LEU A 292 7.96 -20.26 18.96
N PRO A 293 6.91 -20.92 19.51
CA PRO A 293 6.18 -21.97 18.80
C PRO A 293 5.55 -21.50 17.48
N ILE A 294 5.16 -20.22 17.37
CA ILE A 294 4.56 -19.65 16.15
C ILE A 294 5.64 -19.44 15.06
N MET A 295 6.79 -18.89 15.44
CA MET A 295 7.85 -18.53 14.49
C MET A 295 8.74 -19.70 14.08
N PHE A 296 8.94 -20.66 14.98
CA PHE A 296 9.89 -21.76 14.81
C PHE A 296 9.65 -22.59 13.53
N PRO A 297 8.42 -23.02 13.17
CA PRO A 297 8.19 -23.85 11.98
C PRO A 297 8.62 -23.17 10.68
N ALA A 298 8.38 -21.87 10.54
CA ALA A 298 8.77 -21.09 9.36
C ALA A 298 10.28 -20.96 9.26
N LEU A 299 10.94 -20.51 10.33
CA LEU A 299 12.39 -20.34 10.37
C LEU A 299 13.12 -21.67 10.11
N TYR A 300 12.69 -22.74 10.76
CA TYR A 300 13.33 -24.05 10.61
C TYR A 300 13.13 -24.68 9.23
N ARG A 301 11.98 -24.45 8.57
CA ARG A 301 11.75 -24.89 7.20
C ARG A 301 12.63 -24.12 6.22
N ASN A 302 12.61 -22.79 6.33
CA ASN A 302 13.25 -21.92 5.34
C ASN A 302 14.78 -21.93 5.43
N SER A 303 15.36 -22.26 6.59
CA SER A 303 16.81 -22.46 6.75
C SER A 303 17.38 -23.57 5.86
N LYS A 304 16.54 -24.49 5.37
CA LYS A 304 16.95 -25.61 4.50
C LYS A 304 16.61 -25.37 3.02
N THR A 305 15.57 -24.60 2.72
CA THR A 305 14.97 -24.58 1.38
C THR A 305 14.89 -23.21 0.72
N HIS A 306 15.16 -22.11 1.43
CA HIS A 306 15.13 -20.78 0.83
C HIS A 306 16.19 -20.63 -0.28
N TRP A 307 15.87 -19.96 -1.38
CA TRP A 307 16.75 -19.87 -2.55
C TRP A 307 17.86 -18.81 -2.38
N ASN A 308 17.57 -17.75 -1.61
CA ASN A 308 18.48 -16.64 -1.36
C ASN A 308 19.39 -16.91 -0.15
N LYS A 309 20.71 -16.85 -0.37
CA LYS A 309 21.75 -17.11 0.65
C LYS A 309 21.79 -16.08 1.79
N THR A 310 21.49 -14.82 1.52
CA THR A 310 21.46 -13.76 2.55
C THR A 310 20.34 -14.04 3.55
N ILE A 311 19.15 -14.39 3.03
CA ILE A 311 18.00 -14.76 3.85
C ILE A 311 18.30 -16.00 4.70
N HIS A 312 19.00 -17.00 4.15
CA HIS A 312 19.48 -18.13 4.96
C HIS A 312 20.32 -17.66 6.15
N GLY A 313 21.30 -16.78 5.93
CA GLY A 313 22.14 -16.24 7.00
C GLY A 313 21.33 -15.53 8.09
N LEU A 314 20.36 -14.69 7.69
CA LEU A 314 19.47 -13.98 8.61
C LEU A 314 18.58 -14.95 9.41
N ILE A 315 18.05 -16.00 8.77
CA ILE A 315 17.27 -17.04 9.45
C ILE A 315 18.12 -17.78 10.49
N TYR A 316 19.36 -18.15 10.15
CA TYR A 316 20.26 -18.81 11.11
C TYR A 316 20.57 -17.90 12.30
N ASN A 317 20.76 -16.60 12.06
CA ASN A 317 20.93 -15.62 13.13
C ASN A 317 19.69 -15.57 14.03
N ALA A 318 18.49 -15.44 13.46
CA ALA A 318 17.24 -15.43 14.22
C ALA A 318 17.02 -16.72 15.04
N LEU A 319 17.32 -17.89 14.46
CA LEU A 319 17.26 -19.18 15.17
C LEU A 319 18.25 -19.24 16.34
N LYS A 320 19.46 -18.71 16.15
CA LYS A 320 20.48 -18.63 17.20
C LYS A 320 20.01 -17.74 18.35
N LEU A 321 19.46 -16.55 18.05
CA LEU A 321 18.92 -15.65 19.07
C LEU A 321 17.80 -16.31 19.88
N PHE A 322 16.87 -17.01 19.21
CA PHE A 322 15.82 -17.74 19.91
C PHE A 322 16.33 -18.87 20.81
N MET A 323 17.39 -19.56 20.39
CA MET A 323 18.04 -20.59 21.19
C MET A 323 18.72 -20.00 22.44
N GLU A 324 19.37 -18.84 22.30
CA GLU A 324 19.99 -18.10 23.42
C GLU A 324 18.95 -17.57 24.42
N MET A 325 17.76 -17.19 23.95
CA MET A 325 16.66 -16.72 24.81
C MET A 325 16.10 -17.84 25.71
N ASN A 326 15.80 -19.01 25.13
CA ASN A 326 15.28 -20.15 25.90
C ASN A 326 15.60 -21.49 25.23
N GLN A 327 16.75 -22.07 25.60
CA GLN A 327 17.21 -23.36 25.08
C GLN A 327 16.18 -24.48 25.26
N LYS A 328 15.56 -24.58 26.44
CA LYS A 328 14.62 -25.66 26.75
C LYS A 328 13.39 -25.59 25.85
N LEU A 329 12.80 -24.41 25.72
CA LEU A 329 11.64 -24.19 24.87
C LEU A 329 11.97 -24.41 23.38
N PHE A 330 13.17 -24.02 22.95
CA PHE A 330 13.66 -24.26 21.59
C PHE A 330 13.76 -25.76 21.27
N ASP A 331 14.28 -26.56 22.21
CA ASP A 331 14.38 -28.01 22.07
C ASP A 331 12.99 -28.67 22.06
N GLU A 332 12.06 -28.20 22.90
CA GLU A 332 10.65 -28.63 22.90
C GLU A 332 9.97 -28.33 21.55
N CYS A 333 10.12 -27.12 21.02
CA CYS A 333 9.60 -26.73 19.70
C CYS A 333 10.18 -27.60 18.58
N THR A 334 11.47 -27.93 18.67
CA THR A 334 12.13 -28.82 17.71
C THR A 334 11.52 -30.23 17.72
N GLN A 335 11.24 -30.76 18.91
CA GLN A 335 10.61 -32.08 19.06
C GLN A 335 9.16 -32.06 18.56
N GLN A 336 8.39 -31.05 18.94
CA GLN A 336 7.00 -30.87 18.50
C GLN A 336 6.93 -30.75 16.97
N TYR A 337 7.78 -29.94 16.36
CA TYR A 337 7.83 -29.80 14.90
C TYR A 337 8.13 -31.12 14.20
N LYS A 338 9.06 -31.94 14.71
CA LYS A 338 9.34 -33.28 14.16
C LYS A 338 8.14 -34.21 14.31
N ALA A 339 7.46 -34.19 15.45
CA ALA A 339 6.27 -34.99 15.71
C ALA A 339 5.11 -34.58 14.77
N GLU A 340 4.84 -33.29 14.63
CA GLU A 340 3.83 -32.75 13.71
C GLU A 340 4.13 -33.13 12.26
N ARG A 341 5.40 -33.04 11.82
CA ARG A 341 5.82 -33.47 10.49
C ARG A 341 5.61 -34.96 10.25
N HIS A 342 5.83 -35.79 11.27
CA HIS A 342 5.55 -37.23 11.17
C HIS A 342 4.04 -37.49 11.10
N GLN A 343 3.24 -36.79 11.91
CA GLN A 343 1.78 -36.90 11.89
C GLN A 343 1.18 -36.40 10.57
N GLU A 344 1.67 -35.31 9.99
CA GLU A 344 1.25 -34.82 8.67
C GLU A 344 1.51 -35.86 7.58
N LYS A 345 2.70 -36.49 7.59
CA LYS A 345 3.03 -37.57 6.65
C LYS A 345 2.13 -38.79 6.83
N GLN A 346 1.79 -39.15 8.07
CA GLN A 346 0.87 -40.23 8.34
C GLN A 346 -0.55 -39.91 7.84
N LYS A 347 -1.07 -38.70 8.13
CA LYS A 347 -2.38 -38.25 7.63
C LYS A 347 -2.46 -38.25 6.10
N LEU A 348 -1.38 -37.88 5.41
CA LEU A 348 -1.31 -37.94 3.96
C LEU A 348 -1.39 -39.39 3.45
N ARG A 349 -0.69 -40.33 4.11
CA ARG A 349 -0.78 -41.77 3.79
C ARG A 349 -2.17 -42.32 4.07
N ASP A 350 -2.75 -42.02 5.23
CA ASP A 350 -4.10 -42.46 5.59
C ASP A 350 -5.14 -41.94 4.58
N ARG A 351 -4.96 -40.70 4.09
CA ARG A 351 -5.79 -40.13 3.03
C ARG A 351 -5.59 -40.85 1.71
N GLU A 352 -4.35 -41.14 1.31
CA GLU A 352 -4.04 -41.90 0.10
C GLU A 352 -4.65 -43.32 0.16
N ASP A 353 -4.51 -44.01 1.28
CA ASP A 353 -5.11 -45.32 1.52
C ASP A 353 -6.64 -45.28 1.49
N ALA A 354 -7.26 -44.22 2.01
CA ALA A 354 -8.70 -44.02 1.91
C ALA A 354 -9.15 -43.84 0.45
N TRP A 355 -8.42 -43.04 -0.33
CA TRP A 355 -8.68 -42.87 -1.76
C TRP A 355 -8.48 -44.18 -2.55
N ASN A 356 -7.43 -44.95 -2.23
CA ASN A 356 -7.19 -46.24 -2.86
C ASN A 356 -8.30 -47.26 -2.54
N LYS A 357 -8.86 -47.21 -1.34
CA LYS A 357 -10.04 -48.03 -0.98
C LYS A 357 -11.27 -47.61 -1.76
N VAL A 358 -11.51 -46.30 -1.91
CA VAL A 358 -12.62 -45.79 -2.73
C VAL A 358 -12.46 -46.25 -4.18
N ASP A 359 -11.27 -46.13 -4.76
CA ASP A 359 -10.96 -46.61 -6.11
C ASP A 359 -11.18 -48.12 -6.27
N SER A 360 -10.73 -48.91 -5.28
CA SER A 360 -10.92 -50.36 -5.27
C SER A 360 -12.39 -50.77 -5.15
N LEU A 361 -13.18 -50.05 -4.36
CA LEU A 361 -14.63 -50.26 -4.21
C LEU A 361 -15.39 -49.80 -5.45
N ALA A 362 -14.95 -48.72 -6.10
CA ALA A 362 -15.51 -48.29 -7.38
C ALA A 362 -15.29 -49.36 -8.46
N LYS A 363 -14.07 -49.93 -8.54
CA LYS A 363 -13.71 -51.01 -9.47
C LYS A 363 -14.51 -52.30 -9.30
N SER A 364 -14.98 -52.58 -8.08
CA SER A 364 -15.78 -53.78 -7.79
C SER A 364 -17.28 -53.60 -8.01
N ASN A 365 -17.74 -52.38 -8.31
CA ASN A 365 -19.13 -52.13 -8.65
C ASN A 365 -19.48 -52.80 -10.00
N PRO A 366 -20.56 -53.59 -10.10
CA PRO A 366 -21.01 -54.17 -11.37
C PRO A 366 -21.23 -53.16 -12.50
N GLU A 367 -21.60 -51.92 -12.15
CA GLU A 367 -21.78 -50.81 -13.11
C GLU A 367 -20.46 -50.14 -13.54
N TYR A 368 -19.33 -50.51 -12.94
CA TYR A 368 -18.01 -49.97 -13.27
C TYR A 368 -17.61 -50.27 -14.71
N GLN A 369 -17.93 -51.46 -15.21
CA GLN A 369 -17.68 -51.84 -16.60
C GLN A 369 -18.57 -51.04 -17.58
N ILE A 370 -19.80 -50.68 -17.17
CA ILE A 370 -20.72 -49.87 -17.99
C ILE A 370 -20.18 -48.44 -18.15
N PHE A 371 -19.62 -47.86 -17.08
CA PHE A 371 -18.98 -46.55 -17.12
C PHE A 371 -17.65 -46.55 -17.90
N LEU A 372 -16.83 -47.60 -17.79
CA LEU A 372 -15.63 -47.79 -18.62
C LEU A 372 -15.99 -47.96 -20.10
N GLU A 373 -17.02 -48.75 -20.42
CA GLU A 373 -17.49 -48.93 -21.80
C GLU A 373 -18.14 -47.66 -22.37
N GLN A 374 -18.76 -46.80 -21.54
CA GLN A 374 -19.26 -45.48 -21.95
C GLN A 374 -18.16 -44.46 -22.25
N GLU A 375 -17.01 -44.51 -21.57
CA GLU A 375 -15.82 -43.75 -21.97
C GLU A 375 -15.26 -44.22 -23.31
N VAL A 376 -15.33 -45.53 -23.60
CA VAL A 376 -14.78 -46.13 -24.83
C VAL A 376 -15.72 -45.98 -26.04
N ASN A 377 -17.04 -45.96 -25.86
CA ASN A 377 -18.04 -45.86 -26.94
C ASN A 377 -18.72 -44.48 -27.10
N GLY A 378 -18.29 -43.47 -26.35
CA GLY A 378 -18.52 -42.05 -26.67
C GLY A 378 -19.86 -41.47 -26.22
N THR A 379 -19.86 -40.79 -25.07
CA THR A 379 -20.21 -39.35 -24.95
C THR A 379 -19.81 -38.92 -23.53
N VAL A 380 -18.56 -38.55 -23.35
CA VAL A 380 -18.16 -37.77 -22.17
C VAL A 380 -18.68 -36.36 -22.44
N VAL A 381 -19.74 -35.94 -21.75
CA VAL A 381 -19.88 -34.51 -21.46
C VAL A 381 -18.74 -34.22 -20.50
N SER A 382 -17.60 -33.81 -21.05
CA SER A 382 -16.53 -33.27 -20.23
C SER A 382 -17.14 -32.06 -19.54
N MET A 383 -17.22 -32.13 -18.22
CA MET A 383 -17.20 -30.88 -17.50
C MET A 383 -15.76 -30.40 -17.69
N ASP A 384 -15.56 -29.49 -18.63
CA ASP A 384 -14.27 -28.90 -18.94
C ASP A 384 -13.73 -28.23 -17.66
N THR A 385 -12.96 -28.99 -16.90
CA THR A 385 -11.96 -28.44 -16.00
C THR A 385 -10.66 -28.46 -16.78
N ASP A 386 -10.15 -27.28 -17.10
CA ASP A 386 -8.92 -27.01 -17.86
C ASP A 386 -7.72 -27.82 -17.34
N THR A 387 -7.61 -29.08 -17.74
CA THR A 387 -6.40 -29.88 -17.66
C THR A 387 -5.77 -29.92 -19.04
N PRO A 388 -4.50 -29.52 -19.19
CA PRO A 388 -3.84 -29.42 -20.49
C PRO A 388 -3.87 -30.78 -21.20
N SER A 389 -4.20 -30.75 -22.49
CA SER A 389 -4.45 -31.94 -23.29
C SER A 389 -3.16 -32.75 -23.51
N SER A 390 -3.31 -34.01 -23.91
CA SER A 390 -2.15 -34.87 -24.22
C SER A 390 -1.28 -34.32 -25.36
N GLU A 391 -1.84 -33.51 -26.25
CA GLU A 391 -1.11 -32.81 -27.31
C GLU A 391 -0.28 -31.65 -26.75
N ASP A 392 -0.79 -30.92 -25.73
CA ASP A 392 -0.05 -29.86 -25.02
C ASP A 392 1.15 -30.43 -24.25
N ILE A 393 0.99 -31.61 -23.66
CA ILE A 393 2.06 -32.32 -22.93
C ILE A 393 3.14 -32.83 -23.91
N VAL A 394 2.75 -33.29 -25.10
CA VAL A 394 3.70 -33.70 -26.14
C VAL A 394 4.43 -32.49 -26.72
N LEU A 395 3.74 -31.38 -27.00
CA LEU A 395 4.35 -30.13 -27.44
C LEU A 395 5.34 -29.60 -26.39
N LEU A 396 4.98 -29.63 -25.11
CA LEU A 396 5.88 -29.28 -24.00
C LEU A 396 7.09 -30.20 -23.93
N LYS A 397 6.93 -31.53 -24.09
CA LYS A 397 8.06 -32.47 -24.14
C LYS A 397 8.98 -32.20 -25.32
N THR A 398 8.43 -31.94 -26.51
CA THR A 398 9.22 -31.64 -27.71
C THR A 398 9.95 -30.29 -27.59
N VAL A 399 9.33 -29.28 -26.98
CA VAL A 399 9.97 -27.97 -26.69
C VAL A 399 11.07 -28.11 -25.63
N VAL A 400 10.87 -28.96 -24.62
CA VAL A 400 11.88 -29.24 -23.59
C VAL A 400 13.04 -30.07 -24.16
N GLU A 401 12.80 -31.05 -25.03
CA GLU A 401 13.84 -31.87 -25.66
C GLU A 401 14.68 -31.08 -26.68
N THR A 402 14.05 -30.16 -27.43
CA THR A 402 14.77 -29.26 -28.34
C THR A 402 15.57 -28.17 -27.62
N ALA A 403 15.23 -27.84 -26.37
CA ALA A 403 15.99 -26.92 -25.52
C ALA A 403 17.24 -27.56 -24.87
N VAL A 404 17.35 -28.90 -24.85
CA VAL A 404 18.41 -29.64 -24.12
C VAL A 404 19.62 -29.99 -25.00
N THR A 405 19.56 -29.84 -26.32
CA THR A 405 20.75 -30.00 -27.18
C THR A 405 21.54 -28.69 -27.29
N HIS A 406 22.50 -28.49 -26.38
CA HIS A 406 23.50 -27.41 -26.46
C HIS A 406 24.37 -27.50 -27.72
N PRO A 407 24.92 -26.35 -28.17
CA PRO A 407 26.38 -26.30 -28.23
C PRO A 407 26.99 -25.01 -27.66
N LYS A 408 27.99 -25.23 -26.80
CA LYS A 408 29.29 -24.54 -26.62
C LYS A 408 29.39 -23.00 -26.57
N VAL A 409 30.22 -22.59 -25.61
CA VAL A 409 30.62 -21.26 -25.11
C VAL A 409 31.43 -20.42 -26.12
N GLU A 410 31.14 -19.10 -26.25
CA GLU A 410 32.06 -17.94 -26.10
C GLU A 410 31.39 -16.55 -26.40
N PRO A 411 31.97 -15.37 -26.05
CA PRO A 411 31.29 -14.37 -25.21
C PRO A 411 30.74 -13.07 -25.86
N LYS A 412 29.86 -12.41 -25.09
CA LYS A 412 29.40 -10.99 -25.11
C LYS A 412 28.71 -10.43 -26.36
N LYS A 413 27.40 -10.13 -26.23
CA LYS A 413 26.74 -8.92 -26.77
C LYS A 413 25.46 -8.59 -25.98
N VAL A 414 25.20 -7.29 -25.86
CA VAL A 414 24.14 -6.61 -25.09
C VAL A 414 22.75 -7.17 -25.42
N LEU A 415 21.96 -7.54 -24.40
CA LEU A 415 20.57 -7.99 -24.54
C LEU A 415 19.65 -6.80 -24.76
N MET A 416 19.28 -6.52 -26.01
CA MET A 416 18.06 -5.76 -26.32
C MET A 416 16.84 -6.66 -26.10
N ARG A 417 15.87 -6.15 -25.32
CA ARG A 417 14.59 -6.79 -25.00
C ARG A 417 13.82 -7.11 -26.29
N ARG A 418 13.72 -8.39 -26.66
CA ARG A 418 12.81 -8.83 -27.74
C ARG A 418 11.37 -8.76 -27.21
N LYS A 419 10.48 -8.17 -28.00
CA LYS A 419 9.03 -8.25 -27.76
C LYS A 419 8.61 -9.72 -27.85
N SER A 420 7.79 -10.15 -26.90
CA SER A 420 7.18 -11.48 -26.86
C SER A 420 6.20 -11.64 -28.03
N GLU A 421 6.49 -12.55 -28.96
CA GLU A 421 5.50 -13.05 -29.92
C GLU A 421 4.71 -14.15 -29.21
N LEU A 422 3.48 -13.83 -28.81
CA LEU A 422 2.52 -14.82 -28.32
C LEU A 422 2.06 -15.70 -29.49
N PRO A 423 1.78 -16.99 -29.28
CA PRO A 423 1.17 -17.84 -30.29
C PRO A 423 -0.15 -17.21 -30.75
N GLN A 424 -0.25 -16.90 -32.04
CA GLN A 424 -1.48 -16.39 -32.62
C GLN A 424 -2.47 -17.54 -32.73
N ASP A 425 -3.53 -17.49 -31.92
CA ASP A 425 -4.65 -18.41 -32.07
C ASP A 425 -5.35 -18.17 -33.43
N MET A 426 -5.34 -19.20 -34.29
CA MET A 426 -5.99 -19.19 -35.60
C MET A 426 -7.50 -18.89 -35.48
N TYR A 427 -8.14 -19.26 -34.37
CA TYR A 427 -9.55 -18.97 -34.14
C TYR A 427 -9.77 -17.47 -33.91
N THR A 428 -8.90 -16.85 -33.12
CA THR A 428 -8.89 -15.40 -32.87
C THR A 428 -8.61 -14.60 -34.15
N MET A 429 -7.68 -15.04 -35.01
CA MET A 429 -7.45 -14.38 -36.31
C MET A 429 -8.66 -14.50 -37.25
N LYS A 430 -9.29 -15.67 -37.30
CA LYS A 430 -10.49 -15.89 -38.14
C LYS A 430 -11.69 -15.10 -37.64
N ALA A 431 -11.83 -14.93 -36.32
CA ALA A 431 -12.84 -14.09 -35.70
C ALA A 431 -12.62 -12.59 -35.97
N LEU A 432 -11.36 -12.13 -35.97
CA LEU A 432 -10.98 -10.76 -36.33
C LEU A 432 -11.18 -10.49 -37.83
N GLU A 433 -10.86 -11.44 -38.71
CA GLU A 433 -11.10 -11.34 -40.15
C GLU A 433 -12.60 -11.36 -40.51
N ALA A 434 -13.40 -12.13 -39.76
CA ALA A 434 -14.85 -12.19 -39.95
C ALA A 434 -15.60 -10.99 -39.33
N HIS A 435 -14.94 -10.21 -38.46
CA HIS A 435 -15.56 -9.08 -37.79
C HIS A 435 -15.64 -7.85 -38.72
N ARG A 436 -16.75 -7.71 -39.45
CA ARG A 436 -17.10 -6.45 -40.12
C ARG A 436 -17.56 -5.43 -39.07
N ARG A 437 -16.87 -4.29 -38.94
CA ARG A 437 -17.34 -3.15 -38.15
C ARG A 437 -18.71 -2.68 -38.65
N ALA A 438 -19.62 -2.36 -37.73
CA ALA A 438 -20.89 -1.70 -38.04
C ALA A 438 -20.74 -0.21 -38.43
N GLU A 439 -19.54 0.22 -38.85
CA GLU A 439 -19.25 1.60 -39.26
C GLU A 439 -19.72 1.92 -40.69
N GLU A 440 -20.04 0.91 -41.51
CA GLU A 440 -20.64 1.13 -42.84
C GLU A 440 -22.03 1.80 -42.81
N PHE A 441 -22.64 1.93 -41.63
CA PHE A 441 -23.93 2.61 -41.44
C PHE A 441 -23.84 3.99 -40.76
N LEU A 442 -22.63 4.50 -40.48
CA LEU A 442 -22.43 5.84 -39.93
C LEU A 442 -21.87 6.76 -41.01
N SER A 443 -22.76 7.46 -41.72
CA SER A 443 -22.38 8.52 -42.65
C SER A 443 -21.70 9.67 -41.90
N THR A 444 -20.43 9.92 -42.18
CA THR A 444 -19.71 11.12 -41.75
C THR A 444 -20.12 12.32 -42.62
N SER A 445 -20.58 13.39 -41.98
CA SER A 445 -20.79 14.71 -42.60
C SER A 445 -19.45 15.37 -42.95
N PRO A 446 -19.29 16.01 -44.12
CA PRO A 446 -18.06 16.69 -44.47
C PRO A 446 -18.12 18.18 -44.08
N GLU A 447 -17.42 18.56 -43.02
CA GLU A 447 -16.98 19.93 -42.68
C GLU A 447 -15.90 19.71 -41.58
N THR A 448 -14.65 20.17 -41.64
CA THR A 448 -14.08 21.39 -42.24
C THR A 448 -12.56 21.21 -42.35
N MET A 449 -11.99 21.74 -43.43
CA MET A 449 -10.59 22.17 -43.52
C MET A 449 -10.25 23.23 -42.47
#